data_AF-A0A347WKS2-F1
#
_entry.id   AF-A0A347WKS2-F1
#
_cell.length_a   1.000
_cell.length_b   1.000
_cell.length_c   1.000
_cell.angle_alpha   90.00
_cell.angle_beta   90.00
_cell.angle_gamma   90.00
#
_symmetry.space_group_name_H-M   'P 1'
#
loop_
_entity.id
_entity.type
_entity.pdbx_description
1 polymer ?
#
loop_
_entity_poly.entity_id
_entity_poly.type
_entity_poly.pdbx_seq_one_letter_code
_entity_poly.pdbx_strand_id
1 'polypeptide(L)'
;MESIESLDSVEILYNTKGESLIQSEDDEVQGVIVTNPDGSELILNAANGIILATGGFSKNMDLVLEYADSEKWRQLDKDTVSTNMNSIQGDGIEMGIEAGADLGDMDQMQFLYLGAPNTGILSGVYDVSAEIVIFVNQEGERFVAEDERRDVISLGVFDQTDAMMWLINSTDSLDEPENNLNIDGIPMQELLDIGAYGWVQDETLE
;
A
#
# COMPACT_ATOMS: atom_id res chain seq x y z
N MET A 1 15.80 17.10 -12.58
CA MET A 1 16.38 15.74 -12.54
C MET A 1 16.24 15.19 -13.95
N GLU A 2 17.32 14.77 -14.60
CA GLU A 2 17.18 14.04 -15.87
C GLU A 2 16.45 12.72 -15.59
N SER A 3 15.44 12.39 -16.39
CA SER A 3 14.70 11.13 -16.24
C SER A 3 15.56 9.97 -16.75
N ILE A 4 15.34 8.75 -16.24
CA ILE A 4 16.02 7.56 -16.78
C ILE A 4 15.72 7.38 -18.28
N GLU A 5 14.54 7.82 -18.73
CA GLU A 5 14.12 7.82 -20.13
C GLU A 5 15.04 8.62 -21.06
N SER A 6 15.78 9.62 -20.54
CA SER A 6 16.70 10.40 -21.37
C SER A 6 18.10 9.78 -21.49
N LEU A 7 18.34 8.60 -20.90
CA LEU A 7 19.62 7.91 -20.97
C LEU A 7 19.67 6.95 -22.16
N ASP A 8 20.51 7.25 -23.16
CA ASP A 8 20.69 6.40 -24.36
C ASP A 8 21.15 4.96 -24.04
N SER A 9 21.70 4.73 -22.84
CA SER A 9 22.18 3.42 -22.39
C SER A 9 21.09 2.55 -21.73
N VAL A 10 19.86 3.04 -21.63
CA VAL A 10 18.75 2.34 -20.97
C VAL A 10 17.60 2.15 -21.96
N GLU A 11 17.16 0.91 -22.09
CA GLU A 11 15.93 0.56 -22.79
C GLU A 11 14.83 0.27 -21.76
N ILE A 12 13.66 0.87 -21.94
CA ILE A 12 12.50 0.66 -21.06
C ILE A 12 11.39 0.00 -21.88
N LEU A 13 10.98 -1.19 -21.43
CA LEU A 13 9.87 -1.94 -22.02
C LEU A 13 8.66 -1.82 -21.11
N TYR A 14 7.70 -0.98 -21.49
CA TYR A 14 6.43 -0.83 -20.78
C TYR A 14 5.43 -1.92 -21.21
N ASN A 15 4.54 -2.29 -20.29
CA ASN A 15 3.52 -3.33 -20.52
C ASN A 15 4.13 -4.69 -20.93
N THR A 16 5.37 -4.94 -20.51
CA THR A 16 6.10 -6.19 -20.71
C THR A 16 6.28 -6.85 -19.35
N LYS A 17 5.55 -7.94 -19.11
CA LYS A 17 5.56 -8.63 -17.81
C LYS A 17 6.71 -9.64 -17.76
N GLY A 18 7.51 -9.64 -16.69
CA GLY A 18 8.42 -10.75 -16.41
C GLY A 18 7.66 -11.95 -15.86
N GLU A 19 7.85 -13.11 -16.46
CA GLU A 19 7.12 -14.33 -16.11
C GLU A 19 8.00 -15.31 -15.31
N SER A 20 9.23 -15.59 -15.76
CA SER A 20 10.12 -16.52 -15.08
C SER A 20 11.59 -16.27 -15.38
N LEU A 21 12.45 -16.67 -14.45
CA LEU A 21 13.90 -16.63 -14.62
C LEU A 21 14.39 -17.88 -15.39
N ILE A 22 15.37 -17.68 -16.26
CA ILE A 22 16.01 -18.76 -17.01
C ILE A 22 17.29 -19.13 -16.27
N GLN A 23 17.41 -20.40 -15.88
CA GLN A 23 18.61 -20.95 -15.22
C GLN A 23 19.37 -21.93 -16.12
N SER A 24 20.69 -21.97 -15.94
CA SER A 24 21.56 -23.00 -16.51
C SER A 24 21.46 -24.32 -15.73
N GLU A 25 22.14 -25.37 -16.19
CA GLU A 25 22.25 -26.63 -15.46
C GLU A 25 23.00 -26.51 -14.12
N ASP A 26 23.77 -25.43 -13.93
CA ASP A 26 24.51 -25.12 -12.71
C ASP A 26 23.78 -24.06 -11.84
N ASP A 27 22.46 -23.91 -12.03
CA ASP A 27 21.56 -22.97 -11.32
C ASP A 27 21.88 -21.47 -11.52
N GLU A 28 22.74 -21.11 -12.47
CA GLU A 28 23.07 -19.72 -12.79
C GLU A 28 21.92 -19.05 -13.57
N VAL A 29 21.44 -17.90 -13.10
CA VAL A 29 20.41 -17.11 -13.81
C VAL A 29 21.03 -16.39 -15.02
N GLN A 30 20.50 -16.69 -16.22
CA GLN A 30 21.04 -16.22 -17.50
C GLN A 30 20.07 -15.34 -18.30
N GLY A 31 18.82 -15.23 -17.88
CA GLY A 31 17.82 -14.45 -18.59
C GLY A 31 16.47 -14.46 -17.91
N VAL A 32 15.52 -13.79 -18.53
CA VAL A 32 14.12 -13.74 -18.11
C VAL A 32 13.22 -13.95 -19.31
N ILE A 33 12.18 -14.77 -19.13
CA ILE A 33 11.07 -14.87 -20.07
C ILE A 33 10.10 -13.74 -19.75
N VAL A 34 9.75 -12.96 -20.76
CA VAL A 34 8.78 -11.87 -20.63
C VAL A 34 7.64 -12.02 -21.63
N THR A 35 6.46 -11.54 -21.26
CA THR A 35 5.29 -11.47 -22.14
C THR A 35 5.06 -10.02 -22.57
N ASN A 36 5.00 -9.81 -23.88
CA ASN A 36 4.74 -8.52 -24.51
C ASN A 36 3.24 -8.14 -24.45
N PRO A 37 2.89 -6.87 -24.75
CA PRO A 37 1.50 -6.41 -24.75
C PRO A 37 0.59 -7.17 -25.73
N ASP A 38 1.14 -7.73 -26.80
CA ASP A 38 0.41 -8.53 -27.79
C ASP A 38 0.29 -10.02 -27.39
N GLY A 39 0.81 -10.40 -26.21
CA GLY A 39 0.84 -11.76 -25.70
C GLY A 39 1.98 -12.62 -26.26
N SER A 40 2.88 -12.06 -27.08
CA SER A 40 4.05 -12.78 -27.55
C SER A 40 5.10 -12.94 -26.44
N GLU A 41 5.76 -14.09 -26.42
CA GLU A 41 6.89 -14.34 -25.54
C GLU A 41 8.18 -13.73 -26.13
N LEU A 42 8.99 -13.13 -25.26
CA LEU A 42 10.32 -12.62 -25.56
C LEU A 42 11.30 -13.13 -24.50
N ILE A 43 12.47 -13.58 -24.94
CA ILE A 43 13.56 -13.96 -24.04
C ILE A 43 14.59 -12.83 -23.99
N LEU A 44 14.82 -12.30 -22.79
CA LEU A 44 15.87 -11.31 -22.53
C LEU A 44 17.04 -12.01 -21.84
N ASN A 45 18.17 -12.14 -22.54
CA ASN A 45 19.40 -12.71 -21.98
C ASN A 45 20.15 -11.65 -21.18
N ALA A 46 20.64 -12.00 -20.00
CA ALA A 46 21.39 -11.13 -19.11
C ALA A 46 22.87 -11.53 -19.07
N ALA A 47 23.77 -10.63 -19.48
CA ALA A 47 25.21 -10.91 -19.49
C ALA A 47 25.86 -10.84 -18.10
N ASN A 48 25.29 -10.07 -17.16
CA ASN A 48 25.89 -9.80 -15.85
C ASN A 48 24.97 -10.15 -14.67
N GLY A 49 23.69 -10.41 -14.92
CA GLY A 49 22.71 -10.70 -13.88
C GLY A 49 21.39 -9.95 -14.04
N ILE A 50 20.45 -10.27 -13.16
CA ILE A 50 19.08 -9.76 -13.15
C ILE A 50 18.80 -9.15 -11.78
N ILE A 51 18.12 -8.01 -11.77
CA ILE A 51 17.69 -7.33 -10.54
C ILE A 51 16.18 -7.40 -10.47
N LEU A 52 15.66 -8.08 -9.45
CA LEU A 52 14.24 -8.05 -9.13
C LEU A 52 13.94 -6.80 -8.29
N ALA A 53 13.25 -5.84 -8.90
CA ALA A 53 12.81 -4.60 -8.27
C ALA A 53 11.28 -4.45 -8.36
N THR A 54 10.56 -5.54 -8.08
CA THR A 54 9.15 -5.74 -8.42
C THR A 54 8.16 -5.33 -7.33
N GLY A 55 8.63 -4.78 -6.21
CA GLY A 55 7.79 -4.46 -5.05
C GLY A 55 7.38 -5.70 -4.24
N GLY A 56 6.31 -5.57 -3.45
CA GLY A 56 5.79 -6.62 -2.56
C GLY A 56 4.56 -7.34 -3.10
N PHE A 57 3.74 -7.87 -2.19
CA PHE A 57 2.57 -8.72 -2.49
C PHE A 57 1.28 -8.28 -1.77
N SER A 58 1.21 -7.05 -1.25
CA SER A 58 0.08 -6.60 -0.41
C SER A 58 -1.27 -6.48 -1.16
N LYS A 59 -1.30 -6.60 -2.49
CA LYS A 59 -2.54 -6.69 -3.28
C LYS A 59 -2.89 -8.12 -3.71
N ASN A 60 -2.12 -9.11 -3.28
CA ASN A 60 -2.41 -10.53 -3.45
C ASN A 60 -2.84 -11.13 -2.10
N MET A 61 -4.16 -11.17 -1.87
CA MET A 61 -4.70 -11.70 -0.60
C MET A 61 -4.56 -13.23 -0.46
N ASP A 62 -4.12 -13.93 -1.49
CA ASP A 62 -3.73 -15.34 -1.36
C ASP A 62 -2.39 -15.42 -0.64
N LEU A 63 -1.37 -14.70 -1.12
CA LEU A 63 -0.05 -14.65 -0.49
C LEU A 63 -0.07 -13.97 0.89
N VAL A 64 -0.86 -12.90 1.06
CA VAL A 64 -1.00 -12.24 2.38
C VAL A 64 -1.54 -13.23 3.41
N LEU A 65 -2.59 -13.99 3.10
CA LEU A 65 -3.13 -14.95 4.06
C LEU A 65 -2.25 -16.20 4.23
N GLU A 66 -1.47 -16.58 3.22
CA GLU A 66 -0.50 -17.67 3.33
C GLU A 66 0.60 -17.37 4.36
N TYR A 67 1.14 -16.14 4.33
CA TYR A 67 2.27 -15.75 5.17
C TYR A 67 1.89 -14.99 6.44
N ALA A 68 0.65 -14.52 6.59
CA ALA A 68 0.24 -13.74 7.74
C ALA A 68 0.41 -14.53 9.06
N ASP A 69 0.91 -13.84 10.09
CA ASP A 69 0.79 -14.31 11.47
C ASP A 69 -0.70 -14.34 11.85
N SER A 70 -1.29 -15.54 11.72
CA SER A 70 -2.71 -15.78 12.02
C SER A 70 -3.07 -15.57 13.49
N GLU A 71 -2.12 -15.52 14.43
CA GLU A 71 -2.41 -15.18 15.82
C GLU A 71 -2.51 -13.67 16.02
N LYS A 72 -1.63 -12.92 15.37
CA LYS A 72 -1.63 -11.45 15.43
C LYS A 72 -2.78 -10.87 14.59
N TRP A 73 -2.96 -11.35 13.37
CA TRP A 73 -3.83 -10.76 12.36
C TRP A 73 -5.07 -11.60 12.07
N ARG A 74 -5.81 -11.97 13.12
CA ARG A 74 -6.96 -12.88 13.05
C ARG A 74 -8.12 -12.38 12.19
N GLN A 75 -8.21 -11.06 12.01
CA GLN A 75 -9.28 -10.39 11.27
C GLN A 75 -9.01 -10.29 9.76
N LEU A 76 -7.84 -10.69 9.27
CA LEU A 76 -7.55 -10.66 7.83
C LEU A 76 -8.34 -11.75 7.09
N ASP A 77 -8.88 -11.36 5.94
CA ASP A 77 -9.61 -12.23 5.04
C ASP A 77 -9.40 -11.82 3.57
N LYS A 78 -10.10 -12.49 2.64
CA LYS A 78 -9.97 -12.22 1.20
C LYS A 78 -10.48 -10.84 0.77
N ASP A 79 -11.32 -10.22 1.59
CA ASP A 79 -11.93 -8.92 1.31
C ASP A 79 -11.14 -7.77 1.95
N THR A 80 -10.08 -8.10 2.71
CA THR A 80 -9.16 -7.11 3.27
C THR A 80 -8.51 -6.29 2.15
N VAL A 81 -8.55 -4.97 2.31
CA VAL A 81 -8.08 -4.01 1.32
C VAL A 81 -6.63 -3.61 1.56
N SER A 82 -6.01 -3.02 0.53
CA SER A 82 -4.63 -2.56 0.58
C SER A 82 -4.51 -1.18 -0.04
N THR A 83 -3.59 -0.38 0.50
CA THR A 83 -3.24 0.98 0.04
C THR A 83 -2.42 0.97 -1.25
N ASN A 84 -1.93 -0.18 -1.67
CA ASN A 84 -1.00 -0.30 -2.79
C ASN A 84 -1.72 -0.36 -4.14
N MET A 85 -0.96 -0.17 -5.22
CA MET A 85 -1.44 -0.35 -6.59
C MET A 85 -1.74 -1.82 -6.86
N ASN A 86 -2.73 -2.10 -7.71
CA ASN A 86 -3.13 -3.47 -8.07
C ASN A 86 -2.00 -4.31 -8.68
N SER A 87 -0.89 -3.71 -9.14
CA SER A 87 0.28 -4.43 -9.65
C SER A 87 1.17 -5.05 -8.56
N ILE A 88 0.96 -4.74 -7.28
CA ILE A 88 1.78 -5.24 -6.16
C ILE A 88 1.32 -6.65 -5.76
N GLN A 89 1.54 -7.61 -6.66
CA GLN A 89 1.00 -8.98 -6.59
C GLN A 89 1.99 -10.03 -6.07
N GLY A 90 3.28 -9.70 -5.99
CA GLY A 90 4.33 -10.65 -5.56
C GLY A 90 5.02 -11.40 -6.70
N ASP A 91 4.76 -11.07 -7.97
CA ASP A 91 5.30 -11.79 -9.14
C ASP A 91 6.83 -12.04 -9.07
N GLY A 92 7.62 -11.05 -8.65
CA GLY A 92 9.07 -11.25 -8.51
C GLY A 92 9.49 -12.12 -7.33
N ILE A 93 8.67 -12.18 -6.27
CA ILE A 93 8.90 -13.12 -5.16
C ILE A 93 8.68 -14.55 -5.67
N GLU A 94 7.62 -14.79 -6.43
CA GLU A 94 7.35 -16.09 -7.06
C GLU A 94 8.49 -16.49 -8.02
N MET A 95 8.92 -15.59 -8.91
CA MET A 95 10.08 -15.83 -9.79
C MET A 95 11.35 -16.18 -8.99
N GLY A 96 11.56 -15.56 -7.83
CA GLY A 96 12.67 -15.86 -6.94
C GLY A 96 12.57 -17.27 -6.34
N ILE A 97 11.40 -17.64 -5.81
CA ILE A 97 11.13 -18.95 -5.24
C ILE A 97 11.34 -20.05 -6.29
N GLU A 98 10.81 -19.85 -7.50
CA GLU A 98 10.97 -20.79 -8.62
C GLU A 98 12.44 -20.99 -8.99
N ALA A 99 13.26 -19.94 -8.85
CA ALA A 99 14.71 -20.00 -9.07
C ALA A 99 15.51 -20.53 -7.86
N GLY A 100 14.84 -20.96 -6.79
CA GLY A 100 15.46 -21.53 -5.59
C GLY A 100 15.88 -20.51 -4.53
N ALA A 101 15.34 -19.29 -4.55
CA ALA A 101 15.62 -18.29 -3.51
C ALA A 101 14.92 -18.65 -2.19
N ASP A 102 15.64 -18.44 -1.08
CA ASP A 102 15.06 -18.46 0.25
C ASP A 102 14.26 -17.17 0.50
N LEU A 103 13.18 -17.30 1.29
CA LEU A 103 12.39 -16.18 1.78
C LEU A 103 12.76 -15.82 3.22
N GLY A 104 12.58 -14.56 3.59
CA GLY A 104 12.75 -14.07 4.95
C GLY A 104 11.66 -13.09 5.32
N ASP A 105 11.23 -13.11 6.59
CA ASP A 105 10.32 -12.14 7.20
C ASP A 105 9.01 -11.89 6.43
N MET A 106 8.51 -12.91 5.71
CA MET A 106 7.28 -12.81 4.91
C MET A 106 6.03 -12.53 5.76
N ASP A 107 6.07 -12.88 7.04
CA ASP A 107 5.02 -12.61 8.03
C ASP A 107 5.06 -11.18 8.60
N GLN A 108 6.15 -10.44 8.35
CA GLN A 108 6.34 -9.07 8.84
C GLN A 108 5.61 -8.05 7.97
N MET A 109 4.29 -8.08 8.06
CA MET A 109 3.39 -7.19 7.32
C MET A 109 3.05 -5.94 8.14
N GLN A 110 3.02 -4.79 7.47
CA GLN A 110 2.63 -3.52 8.07
C GLN A 110 1.31 -3.05 7.49
N PHE A 111 0.32 -2.84 8.35
CA PHE A 111 -0.98 -2.31 7.99
C PHE A 111 -1.04 -0.81 8.30
N LEU A 112 -1.74 -0.07 7.45
CA LEU A 112 -2.01 1.35 7.64
C LEU A 112 -3.50 1.52 7.96
N TYR A 113 -3.79 2.14 9.09
CA TYR A 113 -5.15 2.36 9.60
C TYR A 113 -5.90 3.51 8.90
N LEU A 114 -5.23 4.29 8.03
CA LEU A 114 -5.78 5.47 7.36
C LEU A 114 -6.44 5.17 5.99
N GLY A 115 -6.48 3.91 5.57
CA GLY A 115 -7.10 3.53 4.30
C GLY A 115 -8.60 3.82 4.31
N ALA A 116 -9.12 4.45 3.25
CA ALA A 116 -10.55 4.67 3.11
C ALA A 116 -11.31 3.33 3.17
N PRO A 117 -12.44 3.24 3.88
CA PRO A 117 -13.19 1.99 4.02
C PRO A 117 -13.49 1.34 2.66
N ASN A 118 -13.47 0.01 2.62
CA ASN A 118 -13.73 -0.82 1.43
C ASN A 118 -12.74 -0.68 0.26
N THR A 119 -11.91 0.35 0.20
CA THR A 119 -10.98 0.58 -0.91
C THR A 119 -9.52 0.51 -0.49
N GLY A 120 -9.21 0.92 0.75
CA GLY A 120 -7.86 1.06 1.28
C GLY A 120 -7.09 2.25 0.68
N ILE A 121 -7.67 3.00 -0.25
CA ILE A 121 -7.03 4.13 -0.90
C ILE A 121 -6.90 5.28 0.10
N LEU A 122 -5.80 6.02 0.04
CA LEU A 122 -5.56 7.14 0.96
C LEU A 122 -6.06 8.49 0.43
N SER A 123 -6.74 8.49 -0.72
CA SER A 123 -7.23 9.72 -1.34
C SER A 123 -8.20 10.41 -0.40
N GLY A 124 -8.07 11.73 -0.31
CA GLY A 124 -8.83 12.52 0.66
C GLY A 124 -8.21 12.60 2.05
N VAL A 125 -7.20 11.80 2.41
CA VAL A 125 -6.56 11.89 3.73
C VAL A 125 -5.86 13.25 3.88
N TYR A 126 -6.15 13.93 4.98
CA TYR A 126 -5.42 15.10 5.43
C TYR A 126 -4.35 14.67 6.44
N ASP A 127 -3.09 15.01 6.18
CA ASP A 127 -1.97 14.57 7.02
C ASP A 127 -1.90 15.43 8.30
N VAL A 128 -2.44 14.88 9.38
CA VAL A 128 -2.49 15.52 10.69
C VAL A 128 -1.56 14.78 11.64
N SER A 129 -0.69 15.53 12.32
CA SER A 129 0.21 14.98 13.34
C SER A 129 -0.58 14.32 14.48
N ALA A 130 -0.03 13.23 15.02
CA ALA A 130 -0.57 12.54 16.20
C ALA A 130 -0.77 13.47 17.42
N GLU A 131 -0.07 14.60 17.47
CA GLU A 131 -0.18 15.59 18.57
C GLU A 131 -1.52 16.34 18.60
N ILE A 132 -2.24 16.41 17.49
CA ILE A 132 -3.42 17.27 17.31
C ILE A 132 -4.64 16.56 16.73
N VAL A 133 -4.55 15.23 16.59
CA VAL A 133 -5.66 14.35 16.19
C VAL A 133 -6.00 13.38 17.33
N ILE A 134 -7.27 13.04 17.46
CA ILE A 134 -7.73 11.92 18.29
C ILE A 134 -8.42 10.87 17.44
N PHE A 135 -8.27 9.60 17.82
CA PHE A 135 -8.98 8.49 17.18
C PHE A 135 -10.16 8.08 18.03
N VAL A 136 -11.35 8.12 17.43
CA VAL A 136 -12.62 7.90 18.12
C VAL A 136 -13.41 6.81 17.39
N ASN A 137 -14.01 5.89 18.15
CA ASN A 137 -14.86 4.82 17.60
C ASN A 137 -16.29 5.31 17.30
N GLN A 138 -17.18 4.40 16.88
CA GLN A 138 -18.57 4.76 16.58
C GLN A 138 -19.36 5.23 17.81
N GLU A 139 -18.92 4.82 19.00
CA GLU A 139 -19.54 5.16 20.29
C GLU A 139 -19.07 6.52 20.83
N GLY A 140 -18.16 7.21 20.14
CA GLY A 140 -17.64 8.50 20.57
C GLY A 140 -16.52 8.39 21.63
N GLU A 141 -15.93 7.21 21.79
CA GLU A 141 -14.86 6.95 22.76
C GLU A 141 -13.50 6.80 22.08
N ARG A 142 -12.45 7.31 22.75
CA ARG A 142 -11.06 7.04 22.36
C ARG A 142 -10.70 5.60 22.73
N PHE A 143 -10.02 4.89 21.83
CA PHE A 143 -9.72 3.46 22.02
C PHE A 143 -8.22 3.13 21.96
N VAL A 144 -7.37 4.03 21.48
CA VAL A 144 -5.92 3.85 21.39
C VAL A 144 -5.21 5.21 21.52
N ALA A 145 -3.95 5.21 21.96
CA ALA A 145 -3.10 6.40 21.88
C ALA A 145 -2.65 6.60 20.42
N GLU A 146 -2.73 7.84 19.93
CA GLU A 146 -2.60 8.17 18.52
C GLU A 146 -1.15 8.12 17.99
N ASP A 147 -0.17 8.06 18.90
CA ASP A 147 1.27 7.95 18.63
C ASP A 147 1.83 6.52 18.80
N GLU A 148 0.97 5.55 19.05
CA GLU A 148 1.35 4.14 19.14
C GLU A 148 1.89 3.58 17.82
N ARG A 149 2.48 2.39 17.90
CA ARG A 149 2.94 1.71 16.69
C ARG A 149 1.75 1.40 15.76
N ARG A 150 2.00 1.41 14.45
CA ARG A 150 1.00 1.10 13.42
C ARG A 150 0.26 -0.20 13.67
N ASP A 151 0.95 -1.23 14.15
CA ASP A 151 0.31 -2.51 14.43
C ASP A 151 -0.61 -2.45 15.64
N VAL A 152 -0.24 -1.72 16.69
CA VAL A 152 -1.11 -1.48 17.86
C VAL A 152 -2.36 -0.70 17.45
N ILE A 153 -2.20 0.35 16.65
CA ILE A 153 -3.32 1.16 16.17
C ILE A 153 -4.24 0.34 15.26
N SER A 154 -3.69 -0.37 14.26
CA SER A 154 -4.51 -1.20 13.34
C SER A 154 -5.26 -2.31 14.06
N LEU A 155 -4.64 -2.98 15.05
CA LEU A 155 -5.34 -3.96 15.88
C LEU A 155 -6.43 -3.30 16.74
N GLY A 156 -6.15 -2.13 17.30
CA GLY A 156 -7.14 -1.34 18.04
C GLY A 156 -8.36 -0.99 17.18
N VAL A 157 -8.15 -0.63 15.91
CA VAL A 157 -9.23 -0.35 14.95
C VAL A 157 -10.03 -1.62 14.64
N PHE A 158 -9.37 -2.76 14.41
CA PHE A 158 -10.06 -4.03 14.13
C PHE A 158 -10.94 -4.52 15.29
N ASP A 159 -10.66 -4.11 16.52
CA ASP A 159 -11.46 -4.43 17.70
C ASP A 159 -12.67 -3.49 17.90
N GLN A 160 -12.81 -2.42 17.10
CA GLN A 160 -13.94 -1.48 17.17
C GLN A 160 -15.15 -1.97 16.36
N THR A 161 -16.33 -1.41 16.67
CA THR A 161 -17.57 -1.65 15.91
C THR A 161 -17.35 -1.39 14.42
N ASP A 162 -17.66 -2.40 13.60
CA ASP A 162 -17.45 -2.45 12.14
C ASP A 162 -16.00 -2.24 11.67
N ALA A 163 -15.01 -2.39 12.54
CA ALA A 163 -13.60 -2.10 12.28
C ALA A 163 -13.38 -0.65 11.78
N MET A 164 -14.15 0.29 12.31
CA MET A 164 -14.18 1.69 11.90
C MET A 164 -13.69 2.63 12.99
N MET A 165 -13.09 3.73 12.56
CA MET A 165 -12.72 4.86 13.41
C MET A 165 -12.92 6.18 12.69
N TRP A 166 -12.94 7.26 13.46
CA TRP A 166 -12.97 8.65 13.01
C TRP A 166 -11.73 9.38 13.49
N LEU A 167 -11.14 10.19 12.62
CA LEU A 167 -10.12 11.17 12.98
C LEU A 167 -10.81 12.48 13.32
N ILE A 168 -10.50 13.04 14.49
CA ILE A 168 -11.03 14.34 14.92
C ILE A 168 -9.86 15.23 15.30
N ASN A 169 -9.81 16.44 14.75
CA ASN A 169 -8.80 17.47 15.06
C ASN A 169 -9.47 18.84 15.22
N SER A 170 -8.78 19.76 15.90
CA SER A 170 -9.22 21.16 15.95
C SER A 170 -9.13 21.80 14.57
N THR A 171 -10.01 22.76 14.27
CA THR A 171 -9.90 23.61 13.09
C THR A 171 -8.65 24.49 13.13
N ASP A 172 -8.00 24.65 14.29
CA ASP A 172 -6.71 25.36 14.39
C ASP A 172 -5.61 24.69 13.56
N SER A 173 -5.74 23.39 13.25
CA SER A 173 -4.81 22.69 12.37
C SER A 173 -5.21 22.77 10.89
N LEU A 174 -6.30 23.47 10.59
CA LEU A 174 -6.96 23.53 9.28
C LEU A 174 -7.58 24.94 9.10
N ASP A 175 -6.79 25.96 9.46
CA ASP A 175 -7.21 27.36 9.58
C ASP A 175 -7.31 28.09 8.23
N GLU A 176 -6.61 27.59 7.21
CA GLU A 176 -6.67 28.06 5.82
C GLU A 176 -6.97 26.86 4.88
N PRO A 177 -8.20 26.29 4.91
CA PRO A 177 -8.55 25.09 4.16
C PRO A 177 -8.36 25.21 2.63
N GLU A 178 -8.32 26.43 2.08
CA GLU A 178 -7.97 26.69 0.68
C GLU A 178 -6.49 26.48 0.34
N ASN A 179 -5.60 26.52 1.35
CA ASN A 179 -4.16 26.35 1.22
C ASN A 179 -3.66 25.04 1.84
N ASN A 180 -4.43 24.46 2.78
CA ASN A 180 -4.13 23.16 3.36
C ASN A 180 -4.50 22.05 2.37
N LEU A 181 -3.49 21.31 1.91
CA LEU A 181 -3.69 20.25 0.92
C LEU A 181 -3.81 18.88 1.59
N ASN A 182 -4.68 18.04 1.04
CA ASN A 182 -4.68 16.61 1.33
C ASN A 182 -3.44 15.93 0.69
N ILE A 183 -3.27 14.62 0.91
CA ILE A 183 -2.13 13.90 0.35
C ILE A 183 -2.11 13.82 -1.20
N ASP A 184 -3.23 14.08 -1.86
CA ASP A 184 -3.35 14.14 -3.32
C ASP A 184 -2.98 15.52 -3.88
N GLY A 185 -2.69 16.51 -3.02
CA GLY A 185 -2.44 17.89 -3.42
C GLY A 185 -3.71 18.70 -3.69
N ILE A 186 -4.87 18.24 -3.24
CA ILE A 186 -6.17 18.91 -3.39
C ILE A 186 -6.44 19.76 -2.13
N PRO A 187 -6.87 21.03 -2.27
CA PRO A 187 -7.26 21.85 -1.12
C PRO A 187 -8.39 21.21 -0.30
N MET A 188 -8.28 21.24 1.02
CA MET A 188 -9.28 20.69 1.92
C MET A 188 -10.63 21.40 1.79
N GLN A 189 -10.66 22.69 1.44
CA GLN A 189 -11.90 23.43 1.17
C GLN A 189 -12.76 22.75 0.11
N GLU A 190 -12.14 22.21 -0.96
CA GLU A 190 -12.89 21.52 -2.02
C GLU A 190 -13.54 20.23 -1.50
N LEU A 191 -12.85 19.50 -0.62
CA LEU A 191 -13.39 18.27 -0.02
C LEU A 191 -14.52 18.58 0.97
N LEU A 192 -14.37 19.65 1.76
CA LEU A 192 -15.37 20.11 2.71
C LEU A 192 -16.64 20.60 2.02
N ASP A 193 -16.52 21.39 0.94
CA ASP A 193 -17.66 21.95 0.20
C ASP A 193 -18.60 20.87 -0.37
N ILE A 194 -18.04 19.71 -0.72
CA ILE A 194 -18.79 18.60 -1.33
C ILE A 194 -19.01 17.42 -0.37
N GLY A 195 -18.49 17.48 0.87
CA GLY A 195 -18.52 16.39 1.83
C GLY A 195 -17.79 15.13 1.34
N ALA A 196 -16.71 15.29 0.57
CA ALA A 196 -15.96 14.18 0.03
C ALA A 196 -15.30 13.36 1.14
N TYR A 197 -15.25 12.04 0.96
CA TYR A 197 -14.59 11.10 1.86
C TYR A 197 -15.08 11.15 3.32
N GLY A 198 -16.25 11.76 3.57
CA GLY A 198 -16.82 11.91 4.91
C GLY A 198 -16.23 13.06 5.73
N TRP A 199 -15.46 13.96 5.12
CA TRP A 199 -14.99 15.17 5.80
C TRP A 199 -16.16 16.11 6.10
N VAL A 200 -16.21 16.53 7.36
CA VAL A 200 -17.18 17.50 7.87
C VAL A 200 -16.43 18.47 8.78
N GLN A 201 -16.83 19.73 8.74
CA GLN A 201 -16.36 20.76 9.66
C GLN A 201 -17.59 21.42 10.29
N ASP A 202 -17.58 21.54 11.61
CA ASP A 202 -18.66 22.18 12.36
C ASP A 202 -18.06 22.89 13.59
N GLU A 203 -18.81 23.81 14.19
CA GLU A 203 -18.46 24.47 15.45
C GLU A 203 -18.66 23.52 16.65
N THR A 204 -19.48 22.47 16.49
CA THR A 204 -19.79 21.49 17.54
C THR A 204 -19.71 20.05 17.04
N LEU A 205 -19.53 19.08 17.95
CA LEU A 205 -19.50 17.64 17.64
C LEU A 205 -20.90 16.98 17.62
N GLU A 206 -21.98 17.77 17.58
CA GLU A 206 -23.37 17.28 17.61
C GLU A 206 -23.90 16.82 16.25
#